data_AF-H0ADT6-F1
#
_entry.id   AF-H0ADT6-F1
#
_cell.length_a   1.000
_cell.length_b   1.000
_cell.length_c   1.000
_cell.angle_alpha   90.00
_cell.angle_beta   90.00
_cell.angle_gamma   90.00
#
_symmetry.space_group_name_H-M   'P 1'
#
loop_
_entity.id
_entity.type
_entity.pdbx_description
1 polymer ?
#
loop_
_entity_poly.entity_id
_entity_poly.type
_entity_poly.pdbx_seq_one_letter_code
_entity_poly.pdbx_strand_id
1 'polypeptide(L)'
;MKNTVIEDARVLTADYLPNKMVHRDNEREAIASNLRPILEEEPPIDMLIYGPPGTGKTAMAEYVVDELEKHSPEVLSGFVDGFGQPSRFEVYYKLLRDMNEFVTRGGTSTGELVDKFEEKAYDSPMVVVLDEADQIKDEKVLYDLSRFQNAAIILIANREDVFTDMDDRIRSSFSALEEIRFKPYTSE
;
A
#
# COMPACT_ATOMS: atom_id res chain seq x y z
N MET A 1 10.56 -1.05 29.42
CA MET A 1 10.15 -2.34 28.85
C MET A 1 8.74 -2.16 28.29
N LYS A 2 8.63 -1.84 26.99
CA LYS A 2 7.34 -1.92 26.28
C LYS A 2 7.20 -3.38 25.87
N ASN A 3 6.33 -4.11 26.56
CA ASN A 3 5.78 -5.34 26.01
C ASN A 3 4.67 -4.91 25.07
N THR A 4 4.93 -4.93 23.77
CA THR A 4 3.89 -4.95 22.75
C THR A 4 4.13 -6.23 21.99
N VAL A 5 3.37 -7.25 22.37
CA VAL A 5 3.18 -8.43 21.56
C VAL A 5 2.39 -7.93 20.36
N ILE A 6 3.08 -7.64 19.25
CA ILE A 6 2.40 -7.66 17.95
C ILE A 6 1.80 -9.06 17.86
N GLU A 7 0.51 -9.13 17.58
CA GLU A 7 -0.23 -10.39 17.46
C GLU A 7 0.31 -11.15 16.24
N ASP A 8 1.39 -11.87 16.49
CA ASP A 8 1.97 -12.97 15.74
C ASP A 8 2.03 -12.84 14.21
N ALA A 9 3.23 -12.67 13.66
CA ALA A 9 3.54 -12.73 12.23
C ALA A 9 2.92 -13.95 11.50
N ARG A 10 2.46 -14.99 12.24
CA ARG A 10 1.56 -16.04 11.76
C ARG A 10 0.33 -15.53 11.01
N VAL A 11 -0.20 -14.33 11.27
CA VAL A 11 -1.36 -13.76 10.55
C VAL A 11 -1.17 -13.76 9.04
N LEU A 12 0.04 -13.47 8.58
CA LEU A 12 0.39 -13.39 7.16
C LEU A 12 0.87 -14.74 6.57
N THR A 13 0.62 -15.85 7.26
CA THR A 13 0.92 -17.18 6.75
C THR A 13 -0.24 -17.74 5.93
N ALA A 14 0.08 -18.68 5.02
CA ALA A 14 -0.92 -19.34 4.17
C ALA A 14 -2.02 -20.05 4.96
N ASP A 15 -1.74 -20.47 6.20
CA ASP A 15 -2.69 -21.14 7.09
C ASP A 15 -3.72 -20.17 7.73
N TYR A 16 -3.37 -18.89 7.86
CA TYR A 16 -4.19 -17.87 8.52
C TYR A 16 -4.95 -16.97 7.55
N LEU A 17 -4.39 -16.71 6.37
CA LEU A 17 -5.13 -16.08 5.29
C LEU A 17 -5.91 -17.18 4.57
N PRO A 18 -7.25 -17.32 4.70
CA PRO A 18 -7.99 -18.24 3.86
C PRO A 18 -7.86 -17.83 2.38
N ASN A 19 -7.92 -18.78 1.44
CA ASN A 19 -7.93 -18.39 0.04
C ASN A 19 -9.35 -18.03 -0.39
N LYS A 20 -9.60 -16.75 -0.68
CA LYS A 20 -10.88 -16.27 -1.24
C LYS A 20 -10.87 -16.18 -2.77
N MET A 21 -9.70 -16.30 -3.42
CA MET A 21 -9.52 -16.19 -4.86
C MET A 21 -8.88 -17.45 -5.44
N VAL A 22 -9.67 -18.21 -6.20
CA VAL A 22 -9.18 -19.45 -6.84
C VAL A 22 -7.97 -19.14 -7.75
N HIS A 23 -6.91 -19.96 -7.64
CA HIS A 23 -5.69 -19.86 -8.43
C HIS A 23 -4.82 -18.61 -8.19
N ARG A 24 -4.93 -17.95 -7.04
CA ARG A 24 -4.12 -16.78 -6.67
C ARG A 24 -3.27 -16.98 -5.41
N ASP A 25 -2.97 -18.23 -5.06
CA ASP A 25 -2.20 -18.55 -3.85
C ASP A 25 -0.82 -17.91 -3.84
N ASN A 26 -0.12 -17.95 -4.98
CA ASN A 26 1.23 -17.39 -5.12
C ASN A 26 1.25 -15.87 -4.98
N GLU A 27 0.33 -15.16 -5.65
CA GLU A 27 0.26 -13.69 -5.56
C GLU A 27 -0.12 -13.24 -4.16
N ARG A 28 -1.05 -13.94 -3.52
CA ARG A 28 -1.43 -13.69 -2.13
C ARG A 28 -0.26 -13.92 -1.17
N GLU A 29 0.44 -15.05 -1.30
CA GLU A 29 1.59 -15.39 -0.46
C GLU A 29 2.73 -14.39 -0.65
N ALA A 30 2.98 -13.92 -1.88
CA ALA A 30 3.95 -12.86 -2.15
C ALA A 30 3.60 -11.56 -1.41
N ILE A 31 2.36 -11.06 -1.54
CA ILE A 31 1.91 -9.84 -0.83
C ILE A 31 2.05 -10.02 0.69
N ALA A 32 1.56 -11.14 1.21
CA ALA A 32 1.61 -11.42 2.64
C ALA A 32 3.05 -11.51 3.16
N SER A 33 3.94 -12.18 2.44
CA SER A 33 5.36 -12.29 2.80
C SER A 33 6.07 -10.94 2.82
N ASN A 34 5.73 -10.04 1.89
CA ASN A 34 6.32 -8.70 1.79
C ASN A 34 5.77 -7.74 2.85
N LEU A 35 4.56 -7.96 3.36
CA LEU A 35 3.99 -7.20 4.48
C LEU A 35 4.44 -7.72 5.85
N ARG A 36 5.01 -8.93 5.93
CA ARG A 36 5.44 -9.52 7.20
C ARG A 36 6.45 -8.67 7.99
N PRO A 37 7.45 -8.01 7.38
CA PRO A 37 8.40 -7.15 8.10
C PRO A 37 7.73 -6.08 8.98
N ILE A 38 6.57 -5.56 8.58
CA ILE A 38 5.80 -4.59 9.39
C ILE A 38 5.48 -5.14 10.79
N LEU A 39 5.12 -6.43 10.87
CA LEU A 39 4.76 -7.09 12.12
C LEU A 39 5.99 -7.44 12.98
N GLU A 40 7.19 -7.33 12.41
CA GLU A 40 8.45 -7.64 13.07
C GLU A 40 9.25 -6.35 13.42
N GLU A 41 8.60 -5.18 13.28
CA GLU A 41 9.24 -3.85 13.41
C GLU A 41 10.47 -3.67 12.50
N GLU A 42 10.48 -4.38 11.36
CA GLU A 42 11.47 -4.27 10.31
C GLU A 42 10.98 -3.34 9.19
N PRO A 43 11.88 -2.72 8.40
CA PRO A 43 11.46 -1.90 7.27
C PRO A 43 10.54 -2.68 6.32
N PRO A 44 9.36 -2.13 5.97
CA PRO A 44 8.46 -2.74 5.02
C PRO A 44 9.10 -2.87 3.64
N ILE A 45 8.56 -3.81 2.85
CA ILE A 45 8.92 -3.98 1.46
C ILE A 45 7.82 -3.34 0.61
N ASP A 46 8.20 -2.31 -0.14
CA ASP A 46 7.31 -1.70 -1.12
C ASP A 46 7.08 -2.65 -2.31
N MET A 47 5.91 -2.58 -2.93
CA MET A 47 5.47 -3.52 -3.97
C MET A 47 4.89 -2.82 -5.19
N LEU A 48 5.16 -3.37 -6.37
CA LEU A 48 4.40 -3.11 -7.60
C LEU A 48 3.56 -4.33 -7.96
N ILE A 49 2.25 -4.23 -7.82
CA ILE A 49 1.29 -5.22 -8.31
C ILE A 49 0.81 -4.80 -9.70
N TYR A 50 1.06 -5.62 -10.72
CA TYR A 50 0.68 -5.25 -12.08
C TYR A 50 0.05 -6.38 -12.90
N GLY A 51 -0.73 -5.99 -13.90
CA GLY A 51 -1.37 -6.91 -14.84
C GLY A 51 -2.65 -6.33 -15.44
N PRO A 52 -3.30 -7.03 -16.39
CA PRO A 52 -4.49 -6.52 -17.05
C PRO A 52 -5.64 -6.16 -16.09
N PRO A 53 -6.60 -5.30 -16.51
CA PRO A 53 -7.83 -5.08 -15.75
C PRO A 53 -8.60 -6.38 -15.50
N GLY A 54 -9.29 -6.46 -14.36
CA GLY A 54 -10.14 -7.62 -14.03
C GLY A 54 -9.38 -8.89 -13.58
N THR A 55 -8.07 -8.82 -13.35
CA THR A 55 -7.29 -9.98 -12.85
C THR A 55 -7.33 -10.16 -11.33
N GLY A 56 -7.92 -9.22 -10.59
CA GLY A 56 -8.11 -9.30 -9.13
C GLY A 56 -7.05 -8.58 -8.29
N LYS A 57 -6.24 -7.69 -8.88
CA LYS A 57 -5.15 -6.96 -8.19
C LYS A 57 -5.63 -6.22 -6.95
N THR A 58 -6.58 -5.28 -7.13
CA THR A 58 -7.16 -4.45 -6.06
C THR A 58 -7.77 -5.31 -4.96
N ALA A 59 -8.67 -6.23 -5.34
CA ALA A 59 -9.36 -7.07 -4.38
C ALA A 59 -8.42 -8.04 -3.64
N MET A 60 -7.27 -8.43 -4.21
CA MET A 60 -6.26 -9.19 -3.47
C MET A 60 -5.50 -8.31 -2.48
N ALA A 61 -5.07 -7.12 -2.88
CA ALA A 61 -4.38 -6.19 -1.99
C ALA A 61 -5.29 -5.78 -0.81
N GLU A 62 -6.52 -5.36 -1.08
CA GLU A 62 -7.56 -5.09 -0.07
C GLU A 62 -7.75 -6.29 0.85
N TYR A 63 -7.87 -7.50 0.29
CA TYR A 63 -8.06 -8.69 1.11
C TYR A 63 -6.91 -8.95 2.08
N VAL A 64 -5.66 -8.91 1.62
CA VAL A 64 -4.51 -9.18 2.49
C VAL A 64 -4.34 -8.08 3.55
N VAL A 65 -4.53 -6.82 3.17
CA VAL A 65 -4.42 -5.67 4.09
C VAL A 65 -5.57 -5.67 5.12
N ASP A 66 -6.80 -5.98 4.72
CA ASP A 66 -7.93 -6.12 5.64
C ASP A 66 -7.69 -7.23 6.67
N GLU A 67 -7.14 -8.37 6.26
CA GLU A 67 -6.82 -9.46 7.19
C GLU A 67 -5.65 -9.08 8.12
N LEU A 68 -4.67 -8.32 7.63
CA LEU A 68 -3.61 -7.76 8.46
C LEU A 68 -4.19 -6.83 9.53
N GLU A 69 -4.98 -5.83 9.15
CA GLU A 69 -5.55 -4.85 10.07
C GLU A 69 -6.48 -5.49 11.11
N LYS A 70 -7.25 -6.52 10.74
CA LYS A 70 -8.13 -7.26 11.67
C LYS A 70 -7.38 -7.95 12.80
N HIS A 71 -6.17 -8.43 12.54
CA HIS A 71 -5.37 -9.19 13.52
C HIS A 71 -4.19 -8.37 14.07
N SER A 72 -3.96 -7.17 13.54
CA SER A 72 -2.90 -6.27 13.98
C SER A 72 -3.43 -4.83 13.95
N PRO A 73 -4.33 -4.47 14.87
CA PRO A 73 -5.04 -3.18 14.87
C PRO A 73 -4.12 -1.96 15.09
N GLU A 74 -2.86 -2.18 15.46
CA GLU A 74 -1.80 -1.17 15.49
C GLU A 74 -1.26 -0.80 14.10
N VAL A 75 -1.45 -1.66 13.10
CA VAL A 75 -1.08 -1.40 11.71
C VAL A 75 -2.19 -0.59 11.07
N LEU A 76 -1.87 0.63 10.66
CA LEU A 76 -2.82 1.50 9.97
C LEU A 76 -2.87 1.18 8.48
N SER A 77 -4.04 1.30 7.87
CA SER A 77 -4.19 1.10 6.43
C SER A 77 -4.84 2.32 5.75
N GLY A 78 -4.50 2.54 4.48
CA GLY A 78 -5.12 3.58 3.67
C GLY A 78 -5.10 3.23 2.19
N PHE A 79 -6.22 3.47 1.52
CA PHE A 79 -6.41 3.12 0.11
C PHE A 79 -6.71 4.37 -0.69
N VAL A 80 -6.06 4.56 -1.82
CA VAL A 80 -6.33 5.67 -2.73
C VAL A 80 -6.50 5.12 -4.13
N ASP A 81 -7.63 5.45 -4.74
CA ASP A 81 -7.89 5.17 -6.14
C ASP A 81 -7.32 6.29 -7.00
N GLY A 82 -6.38 5.95 -7.89
CA GLY A 82 -5.80 6.83 -8.89
C GLY A 82 -6.77 7.15 -10.04
N PHE A 83 -7.84 6.37 -10.21
CA PHE A 83 -8.88 6.62 -11.20
C PHE A 83 -9.59 7.93 -10.89
N GLY A 84 -9.38 8.93 -11.74
CA GLY A 84 -9.86 10.30 -11.51
C GLY A 84 -8.76 11.31 -11.16
N GLN A 85 -7.50 10.87 -11.10
CA GLN A 85 -6.32 11.73 -10.98
C GLN A 85 -6.38 12.62 -9.73
N PRO A 86 -6.48 12.02 -8.53
CA PRO A 86 -6.58 12.78 -7.29
C PRO A 86 -5.38 13.71 -7.16
N SER A 87 -5.65 14.94 -6.73
CA SER A 87 -4.62 15.87 -6.33
C SER A 87 -3.87 15.35 -5.11
N ARG A 88 -2.63 15.80 -4.89
CA ARG A 88 -1.87 15.50 -3.67
C ARG A 88 -2.66 15.76 -2.39
N PHE A 89 -3.48 16.82 -2.35
CA PHE A 89 -4.40 17.07 -1.23
C PHE A 89 -5.39 15.92 -1.03
N GLU A 90 -6.07 15.48 -2.09
CA GLU A 90 -7.08 14.43 -2.02
C GLU A 90 -6.49 13.08 -1.60
N VAL A 91 -5.27 12.78 -2.06
CA VAL A 91 -4.51 11.59 -1.64
C VAL A 91 -4.31 11.61 -0.12
N TYR A 92 -3.62 12.62 0.43
CA TYR A 92 -3.33 12.67 1.86
C TYR A 92 -4.59 12.84 2.72
N TYR A 93 -5.58 13.61 2.23
CA TYR A 93 -6.86 13.73 2.92
C TYR A 93 -7.56 12.38 3.03
N LYS A 94 -7.56 11.57 1.98
CA LYS A 94 -8.16 10.22 2.00
C LYS A 94 -7.38 9.29 2.91
N LEU A 95 -6.05 9.24 2.80
CA LEU A 95 -5.21 8.38 3.65
C LEU A 95 -5.43 8.67 5.14
N LEU A 96 -5.36 9.93 5.55
CA LEU A 96 -5.61 10.32 6.93
C LEU A 96 -7.02 9.95 7.40
N ARG A 97 -8.02 10.12 6.53
CA ARG A 97 -9.41 9.72 6.81
C ARG A 97 -9.57 8.21 7.01
N ASP A 98 -8.94 7.40 6.16
CA ASP A 98 -8.96 5.94 6.29
C ASP A 98 -8.27 5.51 7.59
N MET A 99 -7.19 6.19 7.97
CA MET A 99 -6.44 5.98 9.22
C MET A 99 -7.09 6.63 10.47
N ASN A 100 -8.38 6.96 10.39
CA ASN A 100 -9.17 7.57 11.46
C ASN A 100 -8.64 8.90 12.03
N GLU A 101 -7.80 9.63 11.28
CA GLU A 101 -7.34 10.96 11.64
C GLU A 101 -8.39 12.01 11.26
N PHE A 102 -8.71 12.90 12.21
CA PHE A 102 -9.66 13.98 11.95
C PHE A 102 -8.99 15.11 11.16
N VAL A 103 -9.38 15.25 9.90
CA VAL A 103 -8.95 16.33 9.01
C VAL A 103 -10.14 17.09 8.43
N THR A 104 -10.05 18.42 8.39
CA THR A 104 -11.06 19.28 7.78
C THR A 104 -10.71 19.58 6.33
N ARG A 105 -11.66 19.42 5.40
CA ARG A 105 -11.42 19.79 3.98
C ARG A 105 -11.15 21.29 3.77
N GLY A 106 -11.72 22.15 4.61
CA GLY A 106 -11.55 23.59 4.53
C GLY A 106 -10.59 24.09 5.61
N GLY A 107 -9.57 24.86 5.21
CA GLY A 107 -8.64 25.51 6.13
C GLY A 107 -7.35 24.74 6.41
N THR A 108 -7.22 23.50 5.93
CA THR A 108 -5.99 22.71 6.02
C THR A 108 -5.21 22.77 4.72
N SER A 109 -3.92 23.08 4.77
CA SER A 109 -3.07 23.08 3.58
C SER A 109 -2.61 21.66 3.21
N THR A 110 -2.18 21.43 1.97
CA THR A 110 -1.58 20.14 1.58
C THR A 110 -0.35 19.81 2.43
N GLY A 111 0.47 20.83 2.79
CA GLY A 111 1.64 20.63 3.65
C GLY A 111 1.24 20.13 5.03
N GLU A 112 0.22 20.74 5.65
CA GLU A 112 -0.28 20.28 6.96
C GLU A 112 -0.84 18.85 6.93
N LEU A 113 -1.44 18.41 5.81
CA LEU A 113 -1.85 17.01 5.66
C LEU A 113 -0.64 16.07 5.53
N VAL A 114 0.40 16.46 4.80
CA VAL A 114 1.63 15.67 4.67
C VAL A 114 2.32 15.57 6.03
N ASP A 115 2.46 16.69 6.76
CA ASP A 115 3.08 16.72 8.09
C ASP A 115 2.33 15.82 9.08
N LYS A 116 0.99 15.86 9.07
CA LYS A 116 0.14 14.97 9.87
C LYS A 116 0.32 13.50 9.51
N PHE A 117 0.44 13.20 8.22
CA PHE A 117 0.67 11.84 7.75
C PHE A 117 2.05 11.35 8.20
N GLU A 118 3.08 12.18 8.11
CA GLU A 118 4.44 11.88 8.56
C GLU A 118 4.51 11.62 10.07
N GLU A 119 3.84 12.45 10.89
CA GLU A 119 3.71 12.22 12.34
C GLU A 119 3.10 10.85 12.63
N LYS A 120 2.05 10.48 11.90
CA LYS A 120 1.37 9.19 12.07
C LYS A 120 2.22 8.01 11.60
N ALA A 121 2.96 8.17 10.50
CA ALA A 121 3.89 7.17 9.98
C ALA A 121 5.09 6.96 10.91
N TYR A 122 5.48 7.98 11.66
CA TYR A 122 6.51 7.85 12.68
C TYR A 122 6.05 6.98 13.86
N ASP A 123 4.81 7.15 14.31
CA ASP A 123 4.28 6.51 15.51
C ASP A 123 3.68 5.10 15.29
N SER A 124 3.29 4.77 14.05
CA SER A 124 2.56 3.53 13.76
C SER A 124 2.99 2.95 12.42
N PRO A 125 3.22 1.63 12.34
CA PRO A 125 3.42 0.98 11.06
C PRO A 125 2.16 1.10 10.20
N MET A 126 2.32 1.20 8.89
CA MET A 126 1.18 1.34 7.99
C MET A 126 1.37 0.68 6.64
N VAL A 127 0.24 0.39 5.99
CA VAL A 127 0.17 -0.02 4.59
C VAL A 127 -0.59 1.03 3.80
N VAL A 128 0.03 1.55 2.75
CA VAL A 128 -0.59 2.49 1.81
C VAL A 128 -0.77 1.81 0.48
N VAL A 129 -2.00 1.73 0.00
CA VAL A 129 -2.31 1.18 -1.32
C VAL A 129 -2.69 2.32 -2.26
N LEU A 130 -1.93 2.50 -3.33
CA LEU A 130 -2.31 3.33 -4.47
C LEU A 130 -2.79 2.44 -5.60
N ASP A 131 -4.11 2.36 -5.77
CA ASP A 131 -4.69 1.69 -6.93
C ASP A 131 -4.62 2.59 -8.16
N GLU A 132 -4.51 1.98 -9.35
CA GLU A 132 -4.26 2.67 -10.60
C GLU A 132 -3.15 3.73 -10.52
N ALA A 133 -2.01 3.34 -9.94
CA ALA A 133 -0.84 4.20 -9.76
C ALA A 133 -0.35 4.82 -11.09
N ASP A 134 -0.59 4.17 -12.23
CA ASP A 134 -0.31 4.68 -13.57
C ASP A 134 -1.15 5.91 -13.97
N GLN A 135 -2.21 6.20 -13.23
CA GLN A 135 -3.07 7.37 -13.43
C GLN A 135 -2.70 8.55 -12.53
N ILE A 136 -1.80 8.38 -11.56
CA ILE A 136 -1.35 9.47 -10.69
C ILE A 136 -0.51 10.46 -11.49
N LYS A 137 -1.00 11.71 -11.61
CA LYS A 137 -0.32 12.79 -12.35
C LYS A 137 0.69 13.59 -11.53
N ASP A 138 0.45 13.73 -10.23
CA ASP A 138 1.34 14.47 -9.36
C ASP A 138 2.43 13.55 -8.81
N GLU A 139 3.56 13.47 -9.52
CA GLU A 139 4.71 12.65 -9.14
C GLU A 139 5.22 12.92 -7.71
N LYS A 140 4.92 14.11 -7.14
CA LYS A 140 5.30 14.39 -5.75
C LYS A 140 4.60 13.47 -4.76
N VAL A 141 3.41 12.97 -5.07
CA VAL A 141 2.71 11.98 -4.24
C VAL A 141 3.57 10.73 -4.09
N LEU A 142 4.03 10.18 -5.21
CA LEU A 142 4.87 8.99 -5.25
C LEU A 142 6.21 9.26 -4.55
N TYR A 143 6.80 10.43 -4.81
CA TYR A 143 8.06 10.82 -4.16
C TYR A 143 7.96 10.89 -2.64
N ASP A 144 6.92 11.55 -2.13
CA ASP A 144 6.74 11.68 -0.69
C ASP A 144 6.54 10.30 -0.06
N LEU A 145 5.66 9.48 -0.65
CA LEU A 145 5.31 8.16 -0.12
C LEU A 145 6.51 7.22 -0.05
N SER A 146 7.38 7.26 -1.07
CA SER A 146 8.63 6.46 -1.12
C SER A 146 9.63 6.75 0.00
N ARG A 147 9.45 7.84 0.76
CA ARG A 147 10.39 8.26 1.82
C ARG A 147 9.98 7.77 3.20
N PHE A 148 8.76 7.28 3.39
CA PHE A 148 8.26 6.87 4.70
C PHE A 148 8.73 5.46 5.05
N GLN A 149 9.71 5.35 5.95
CA GLN A 149 10.33 4.07 6.29
C GLN A 149 9.45 3.09 7.09
N ASN A 150 8.33 3.55 7.65
CA ASN A 150 7.38 2.72 8.40
C ASN A 150 6.08 2.47 7.61
N ALA A 151 6.06 2.81 6.31
CA ALA A 151 4.92 2.60 5.44
C ALA A 151 5.30 1.61 4.33
N ALA A 152 4.60 0.48 4.24
CA ALA A 152 4.64 -0.35 3.04
C ALA A 152 3.80 0.33 1.96
N ILE A 153 4.42 0.65 0.83
CA ILE A 153 3.71 1.22 -0.32
C ILE A 153 3.39 0.09 -1.30
N ILE A 154 2.09 -0.15 -1.53
CA ILE A 154 1.59 -1.05 -2.57
C ILE A 154 1.08 -0.21 -3.73
N LEU A 155 1.76 -0.29 -4.86
CA LEU A 155 1.36 0.36 -6.09
C LEU A 155 0.68 -0.67 -6.98
N ILE A 156 -0.56 -0.41 -7.40
CA ILE A 156 -1.29 -1.27 -8.32
C ILE A 156 -1.38 -0.58 -9.68
N ALA A 157 -0.98 -1.27 -10.74
CA ALA A 157 -0.97 -0.70 -12.08
C ALA A 157 -1.44 -1.71 -13.13
N ASN A 158 -1.82 -1.21 -14.30
CA ASN A 158 -2.17 -2.09 -15.42
C ASN A 158 -0.94 -2.64 -16.18
N ARG A 159 0.23 -2.06 -15.93
CA ARG A 159 1.48 -2.32 -16.65
C ARG A 159 2.68 -2.25 -15.71
N GLU A 160 3.76 -2.93 -16.07
CA GLU A 160 5.02 -2.99 -15.31
C GLU A 160 5.82 -1.67 -15.45
N ASP A 161 5.76 -1.06 -16.63
CA ASP A 161 6.52 0.13 -17.03
C ASP A 161 5.98 1.46 -16.46
N VAL A 162 5.29 1.42 -15.31
CA VAL A 162 4.54 2.55 -14.73
C VAL A 162 5.39 3.81 -14.48
N PHE A 163 6.68 3.67 -14.18
CA PHE A 163 7.58 4.80 -13.91
C PHE A 163 8.39 5.27 -15.12
N THR A 164 8.23 4.67 -16.30
CA THR A 164 9.10 4.93 -17.46
C THR A 164 9.13 6.39 -17.88
N ASP A 165 7.96 7.05 -17.83
CA ASP A 165 7.80 8.44 -18.22
C ASP A 165 8.02 9.45 -17.08
N MET A 166 8.37 8.98 -15.87
CA MET A 166 8.57 9.82 -14.68
C MET A 166 10.02 10.30 -14.53
N ASP A 167 10.23 11.32 -13.69
CA ASP A 167 11.57 11.84 -13.35
C ASP A 167 12.49 10.75 -12.77
N ASP A 168 13.80 10.87 -13.01
CA ASP A 168 14.82 9.91 -12.56
C ASP A 168 14.78 9.68 -11.03
N ARG A 169 14.36 10.68 -10.26
CA ARG A 169 14.26 10.56 -8.79
C ARG A 169 13.17 9.60 -8.37
N ILE A 170 12.02 9.60 -9.05
CA ILE A 170 10.91 8.69 -8.77
C ILE A 170 11.32 7.27 -9.16
N ARG A 171 11.87 7.11 -10.37
CA ARG A 171 12.40 5.82 -10.85
C ARG A 171 13.44 5.24 -9.90
N SER A 172 14.34 6.08 -9.38
CA SER A 172 15.35 5.66 -8.40
C SER A 172 14.72 5.23 -7.07
N SER A 173 13.75 5.99 -6.56
CA SER A 173 13.10 5.71 -5.26
C SER A 173 12.31 4.39 -5.27
N PHE A 174 11.75 4.03 -6.43
CA PHE A 174 10.99 2.79 -6.64
C PHE A 174 11.77 1.69 -7.37
N SER A 175 13.10 1.82 -7.48
CA SER A 175 13.93 0.84 -8.20
C SER A 175 14.08 -0.51 -7.49
N ALA A 176 13.72 -0.57 -6.21
CA ALA A 176 13.84 -1.75 -5.36
C ALA A 176 12.47 -2.36 -5.00
N LEU A 177 11.40 -2.01 -5.73
CA LEU A 177 10.08 -2.58 -5.51
C LEU A 177 10.07 -4.08 -5.77
N GLU A 178 9.38 -4.84 -4.93
CA GLU A 178 9.04 -6.22 -5.25
C GLU A 178 7.88 -6.28 -6.25
N GLU A 179 8.08 -7.00 -7.34
CA GLU A 179 7.14 -7.08 -8.45
C GLU A 179 6.23 -8.30 -8.36
N ILE A 180 4.92 -8.07 -8.35
CA ILE A 180 3.92 -9.14 -8.28
C ILE A 180 2.99 -9.07 -9.50
N ARG A 181 3.17 -10.01 -10.41
CA ARG A 181 2.43 -10.05 -11.68
C ARG A 181 1.16 -10.88 -11.62
N PHE A 182 0.02 -10.23 -11.87
CA PHE A 182 -1.29 -10.87 -12.03
C PHE A 182 -1.57 -11.19 -13.50
N LYS A 183 -1.45 -12.46 -13.87
CA LYS A 183 -1.81 -12.95 -15.21
C LYS A 183 -3.34 -13.07 -15.35
N PRO A 184 -3.92 -12.94 -16.56
CA PRO A 184 -5.33 -13.27 -16.79
C PRO A 184 -5.69 -14.65 -16.24
N TYR A 185 -6.92 -14.80 -15.73
CA TYR A 185 -7.42 -16.13 -15.35
C TYR A 185 -7.39 -17.02 -16.59
N THR A 186 -6.69 -18.15 -16.48
CA THR A 186 -6.83 -19.23 -17.44
C THR A 186 -8.19 -19.86 -17.19
N SER A 187 -9.06 -19.86 -18.19
CA SER A 187 -10.30 -20.62 -18.13
C SER A 187 -9.97 -22.10 -18.23
N GLU A 188 -9.69 -22.72 -17.09
CA GLU A 188 -9.76 -24.17 -16.89
C GLU A 188 -11.09 -24.56 -16.23
#